data_AF-A0A8C5PSX7-F1
#
_entry.id   AF-A0A8C5PSX7-F1
#
_cell.length_a   1.000
_cell.length_b   1.000
_cell.length_c   1.000
_cell.angle_alpha   90.00
_cell.angle_beta   90.00
_cell.angle_gamma   90.00
#
_symmetry.space_group_name_H-M   'P 1'
#
loop_
_entity.id
_entity.type
_entity.pdbx_description
1 polymer ?
#
loop_
_entity_poly.entity_id
_entity_poly.type
_entity_poly.pdbx_seq_one_letter_code
_entity_poly.pdbx_strand_id
1 'polypeptide(L)'
;MENYQKGKVVEKEVEVPIPGLPSDLIEMKVKDGSKIRNLMGFALGRMEAEHVRQIAFSGSGKALGKVITCVEIMKRKIQDMHQITKICFKEAEEIWEPIVPEVGLDALTVKRNIPAIFVLLSKDQLDVKEPGYQAPASYDTLWIQELKEETVGQKRRRAGAARGGLHNIPRARAYVWGGAR
;
A
#
# COMPACT_ATOMS: atom_id res chain seq x y z
N MET A 1 -5.72 -25.34 -18.18
CA MET A 1 -6.84 -25.04 -19.10
C MET A 1 -6.24 -24.86 -20.48
N GLU A 2 -6.18 -25.92 -21.29
CA GLU A 2 -5.49 -25.90 -22.58
C GLU A 2 -6.35 -25.34 -23.72
N ASN A 3 -7.67 -25.23 -23.53
CA ASN A 3 -8.64 -24.80 -24.54
C ASN A 3 -9.32 -23.45 -24.25
N TYR A 4 -8.89 -22.74 -23.19
CA TYR A 4 -9.53 -21.49 -22.74
C TYR A 4 -8.49 -20.39 -22.53
N GLN A 5 -8.83 -19.17 -22.93
CA GLN A 5 -8.06 -17.97 -22.63
C GLN A 5 -8.75 -17.12 -21.56
N LYS A 6 -7.96 -16.44 -20.73
CA LYS A 6 -8.49 -15.57 -19.68
C LYS A 6 -9.13 -14.35 -20.33
N GLY A 7 -10.44 -14.21 -20.17
CA GLY A 7 -11.20 -13.05 -20.61
C GLY A 7 -11.31 -12.02 -19.49
N LYS A 8 -12.56 -11.66 -19.17
CA LYS A 8 -12.90 -10.58 -18.23
C LYS A 8 -12.80 -11.05 -16.77
N VAL A 9 -12.34 -10.15 -15.88
CA VAL A 9 -12.47 -10.32 -14.43
C VAL A 9 -13.47 -9.31 -13.90
N VAL A 10 -14.48 -9.77 -13.16
CA VAL A 10 -15.49 -8.93 -12.52
C VAL A 10 -15.40 -9.10 -11.01
N GLU A 11 -15.03 -8.05 -10.29
CA GLU A 11 -15.06 -8.04 -8.82
C GLU A 11 -16.44 -7.59 -8.34
N LYS A 12 -17.06 -8.36 -7.43
CA LYS A 12 -18.31 -7.97 -6.77
C LYS A 12 -18.03 -6.95 -5.67
N GLU A 13 -18.90 -5.96 -5.55
CA GLU A 13 -18.89 -5.08 -4.39
C GLU A 13 -19.29 -5.86 -3.14
N VAL A 14 -18.68 -5.49 -2.02
CA VAL A 14 -18.98 -6.09 -0.72
C VAL A 14 -19.49 -4.97 0.17
N GLU A 15 -20.60 -5.23 0.84
CA GLU A 15 -21.18 -4.32 1.81
C GLU A 15 -20.18 -4.04 2.94
N VAL A 16 -20.27 -2.85 3.51
CA VAL A 16 -19.37 -2.46 4.59
C VAL A 16 -19.60 -3.37 5.81
N PRO A 17 -18.58 -4.11 6.28
CA PRO A 17 -18.75 -5.14 7.30
C PRO A 17 -18.88 -4.58 8.73
N ILE A 18 -19.13 -3.28 8.88
CA ILE A 18 -19.31 -2.60 10.17
C ILE A 18 -20.73 -2.03 10.18
N PRO A 19 -21.64 -2.56 11.01
CA PRO A 19 -23.01 -2.05 11.11
C PRO A 19 -23.04 -0.68 11.80
N GLY A 20 -24.10 0.10 11.52
CA GLY A 20 -24.37 1.35 12.23
C GLY A 20 -23.44 2.52 11.89
N LEU A 21 -22.73 2.44 10.76
CA LEU A 21 -21.91 3.55 10.29
C LEU A 21 -22.76 4.74 9.82
N PRO A 22 -22.29 5.99 10.02
CA PRO A 22 -22.97 7.18 9.51
C PRO A 22 -23.10 7.16 7.98
N SER A 23 -24.21 7.67 7.45
CA SER A 23 -24.44 7.75 6.00
C SER A 23 -23.48 8.71 5.27
N ASP A 24 -22.91 9.67 6.00
CA ASP A 24 -21.95 10.66 5.52
C ASP A 24 -20.48 10.22 5.74
N LEU A 25 -20.26 8.98 6.18
CA LEU A 25 -18.90 8.45 6.38
C LEU A 25 -18.10 8.52 5.08
N ILE A 26 -16.91 9.11 5.19
CA ILE A 26 -15.94 9.17 4.09
C ILE A 26 -15.24 7.81 3.99
N GLU A 27 -15.50 7.06 2.92
CA GLU A 27 -14.79 5.82 2.60
C GLU A 27 -13.72 6.05 1.53
N MET A 28 -12.45 5.90 1.92
CA MET A 28 -11.29 5.93 1.03
C MET A 28 -11.05 4.55 0.41
N LYS A 29 -11.63 4.31 -0.78
CA LYS A 29 -11.44 3.06 -1.54
C LYS A 29 -10.04 3.03 -2.20
N VAL A 30 -9.12 2.26 -1.62
CA VAL A 30 -7.74 2.09 -2.09
C VAL A 30 -7.64 0.98 -3.13
N LYS A 31 -7.04 1.28 -4.28
CA LYS A 31 -6.81 0.35 -5.40
C LYS A 31 -5.31 0.18 -5.68
N ASP A 32 -4.97 -0.82 -6.50
CA ASP A 32 -3.58 -1.05 -6.94
C ASP A 32 -3.01 0.13 -7.76
N GLY A 33 -3.85 0.94 -8.40
CA GLY A 33 -3.43 2.18 -9.06
C GLY A 33 -3.29 3.39 -8.11
N SER A 34 -3.86 3.34 -6.90
CA SER A 34 -3.95 4.52 -6.03
C SER A 34 -2.58 5.04 -5.60
N LYS A 35 -2.44 6.37 -5.64
CA LYS A 35 -1.26 7.10 -5.17
C LYS A 35 -1.48 7.52 -3.73
N ILE A 36 -0.68 6.97 -2.81
CA ILE A 36 -0.78 7.22 -1.36
C ILE A 36 -0.78 8.72 -1.06
N ARG A 37 0.09 9.51 -1.71
CA ARG A 37 0.16 10.96 -1.53
C ARG A 37 -1.19 11.65 -1.76
N ASN A 38 -1.92 11.27 -2.81
CA ASN A 38 -3.20 11.88 -3.16
C ASN A 38 -4.28 11.46 -2.15
N LEU A 39 -4.31 10.18 -1.78
CA LEU A 39 -5.24 9.65 -0.77
C LEU A 39 -5.04 10.36 0.57
N MET A 40 -3.79 10.52 1.01
CA MET A 40 -3.46 11.17 2.28
C MET A 40 -3.71 12.67 2.25
N GLY A 41 -3.40 13.36 1.15
CA GLY A 41 -3.71 14.79 1.03
C GLY A 41 -5.21 15.08 1.22
N PHE A 42 -6.07 14.25 0.62
CA PHE A 42 -7.51 14.37 0.83
C PHE A 42 -7.95 13.94 2.24
N ALA A 43 -7.55 12.75 2.68
CA ALA A 43 -8.00 12.17 3.95
C ALA A 43 -7.59 13.01 5.16
N LEU A 44 -6.35 13.50 5.20
CA LEU A 44 -5.85 14.38 6.26
C LEU A 44 -6.60 15.71 6.24
N GLY A 45 -6.72 16.36 5.09
CA GLY A 45 -7.43 17.64 4.99
C GLY A 45 -8.91 17.54 5.39
N ARG A 46 -9.57 16.40 5.17
CA ARG A 46 -10.92 16.15 5.67
C ARG A 46 -10.96 15.94 7.18
N MET A 47 -10.06 15.10 7.70
CA MET A 47 -10.01 14.78 9.13
C MET A 47 -9.44 15.90 9.99
N GLU A 48 -8.81 16.94 9.42
CA GLU A 48 -8.46 18.17 10.14
C GLU A 48 -9.70 18.99 10.54
N ALA A 49 -10.82 18.86 9.81
CA ALA A 49 -12.04 19.54 10.16
C ALA A 49 -12.66 18.95 11.45
N GLU A 50 -13.06 19.82 12.38
CA GLU A 50 -13.60 19.42 13.69
C GLU A 50 -14.84 18.53 13.61
N HIS A 51 -15.72 18.80 12.63
CA HIS A 51 -16.96 18.07 12.41
C HIS A 51 -16.76 16.67 11.81
N VAL A 52 -15.60 16.40 11.19
CA VAL A 52 -15.29 15.07 10.66
C VAL A 52 -14.63 14.26 11.77
N ARG A 53 -15.40 13.31 12.30
CA ARG A 53 -14.99 12.47 13.43
C ARG A 53 -14.43 11.11 13.01
N GLN A 54 -14.85 10.62 11.85
CA GLN A 54 -14.53 9.27 11.39
C GLN A 54 -14.18 9.23 9.90
N ILE A 55 -13.33 8.28 9.53
CA ILE A 55 -12.99 7.97 8.14
C ILE A 55 -12.70 6.48 8.01
N ALA A 56 -13.06 5.89 6.88
CA ALA A 56 -12.76 4.50 6.57
C ALA A 56 -11.76 4.37 5.42
N PHE A 57 -10.95 3.31 5.46
CA PHE A 57 -10.11 2.87 4.35
C PHE A 57 -10.46 1.44 3.99
N SER A 58 -10.67 1.17 2.71
CA SER A 58 -10.95 -0.16 2.22
C SER A 58 -10.06 -0.54 1.04
N GLY A 59 -9.82 -1.82 0.86
CA GLY A 59 -9.06 -2.32 -0.29
C GLY A 59 -9.01 -3.83 -0.32
N SER A 60 -8.65 -4.37 -1.48
CA SER A 60 -8.60 -5.81 -1.74
C SER A 60 -7.33 -6.19 -2.49
N GLY A 61 -6.92 -7.46 -2.36
CA GLY A 61 -5.81 -8.05 -3.09
C GLY A 61 -4.52 -7.24 -2.99
N LYS A 62 -4.00 -6.76 -4.13
CA LYS A 62 -2.74 -6.00 -4.20
C LYS A 62 -2.79 -4.66 -3.45
N ALA A 63 -3.97 -4.13 -3.16
CA ALA A 63 -4.13 -2.85 -2.48
C ALA A 63 -3.96 -2.94 -0.95
N LEU A 64 -3.99 -4.15 -0.35
CA LEU A 64 -3.99 -4.34 1.10
C LEU A 64 -2.83 -3.62 1.79
N GLY A 65 -1.61 -3.79 1.28
CA GLY A 65 -0.43 -3.12 1.86
C GLY A 65 -0.54 -1.59 1.86
N LYS A 66 -1.19 -1.02 0.83
CA LYS A 66 -1.43 0.44 0.78
C LYS A 66 -2.50 0.90 1.74
N VAL A 67 -3.56 0.10 1.97
CA VAL A 67 -4.58 0.42 2.98
C VAL A 67 -3.92 0.55 4.34
N ILE A 68 -3.13 -0.45 4.74
CA ILE A 68 -2.38 -0.43 6.00
C ILE A 68 -1.44 0.78 6.05
N THR A 69 -0.70 1.04 4.97
CA THR A 69 0.19 2.21 4.91
C THR A 69 -0.56 3.52 5.12
N CYS A 70 -1.74 3.68 4.50
CA CYS A 70 -2.59 4.86 4.64
C CYS A 70 -3.07 5.01 6.08
N VAL A 71 -3.61 3.95 6.67
CA VAL A 71 -4.07 3.90 8.07
C VAL A 71 -2.96 4.30 9.04
N GLU A 72 -1.76 3.72 8.89
CA GLU A 72 -0.62 4.02 9.76
C GLU A 72 -0.07 5.44 9.54
N ILE A 73 -0.21 6.03 8.36
CA ILE A 73 0.12 7.45 8.15
C ILE A 73 -0.90 8.33 8.89
N MET A 74 -2.19 8.03 8.78
CA MET A 74 -3.26 8.78 9.44
C MET A 74 -3.03 8.84 10.96
N LYS A 75 -2.84 7.68 11.62
CA LYS A 75 -2.64 7.61 13.08
C LYS A 75 -1.37 8.29 13.58
N ARG A 76 -0.34 8.44 12.73
CA ARG A 76 0.87 9.22 13.06
C ARG A 76 0.67 10.72 12.92
N LYS A 77 -0.24 11.14 12.05
CA LYS A 77 -0.50 12.55 11.73
C LYS A 77 -1.58 13.15 12.62
N ILE A 78 -2.56 12.34 13.00
CA ILE A 78 -3.64 12.67 13.91
C ILE A 78 -3.49 11.69 15.07
N GLN A 79 -3.11 12.21 16.24
CA GLN A 79 -2.95 11.40 17.43
C GLN A 79 -4.31 10.95 17.98
N ASP A 80 -4.30 10.00 18.91
CA ASP A 80 -5.47 9.54 19.64
C ASP A 80 -6.61 8.96 18.78
N MET A 81 -6.27 8.32 17.66
CA MET A 81 -7.26 7.64 16.81
C MET A 81 -7.57 6.21 17.29
N HIS A 82 -8.85 5.95 17.53
CA HIS A 82 -9.39 4.60 17.70
C HIS A 82 -9.53 3.91 16.34
N GLN A 83 -9.34 2.59 16.31
CA GLN A 83 -9.41 1.80 15.09
C GLN A 83 -10.32 0.59 15.26
N ILE A 84 -11.10 0.26 14.23
CA ILE A 84 -11.72 -1.07 14.05
C ILE A 84 -11.27 -1.62 12.71
N THR A 85 -10.76 -2.85 12.69
CA THR A 85 -10.34 -3.56 11.47
C THR A 85 -11.19 -4.79 11.21
N LYS A 86 -11.79 -4.86 10.03
CA LYS A 86 -12.53 -6.02 9.53
C LYS A 86 -11.83 -6.60 8.32
N ILE A 87 -11.70 -7.92 8.28
CA ILE A 87 -11.15 -8.66 7.15
C ILE A 87 -12.27 -9.53 6.60
N CYS A 88 -12.41 -9.55 5.28
CA CYS A 88 -13.42 -10.31 4.57
C CYS A 88 -12.89 -10.79 3.22
N PHE A 89 -13.72 -11.50 2.47
CA PHE A 89 -13.44 -11.86 1.08
C PHE A 89 -14.41 -11.15 0.15
N LYS A 90 -13.90 -10.65 -0.98
CA LYS A 90 -14.69 -10.25 -2.14
C LYS A 90 -14.70 -11.38 -3.15
N GLU A 91 -15.86 -11.68 -3.71
CA GLU A 91 -15.95 -12.64 -4.82
C GLU A 91 -15.55 -11.93 -6.12
N ALA A 92 -14.65 -12.56 -6.88
CA ALA A 92 -14.31 -12.17 -8.23
C ALA A 92 -14.64 -13.32 -9.19
N GLU A 93 -15.30 -12.99 -10.29
CA GLU A 93 -15.64 -13.90 -11.36
C GLU A 93 -14.67 -13.69 -12.52
N GLU A 94 -13.88 -14.72 -12.82
CA GLU A 94 -13.04 -14.76 -14.01
C GLU A 94 -13.79 -15.51 -15.12
N ILE A 95 -14.12 -14.79 -16.19
CA ILE A 95 -14.77 -15.34 -17.38
C ILE A 95 -13.67 -15.77 -18.34
N TRP A 96 -13.72 -17.04 -18.73
CA TRP A 96 -12.78 -17.68 -19.64
C TRP A 96 -13.49 -18.03 -20.94
N GLU A 97 -12.91 -17.60 -22.04
CA GLU A 97 -13.47 -17.79 -23.38
C GLU A 97 -12.77 -18.97 -24.06
N PRO A 98 -13.50 -19.81 -24.82
CA PRO A 98 -12.88 -20.85 -25.64
C PRO A 98 -11.91 -20.25 -26.66
N ILE A 99 -10.75 -20.89 -26.83
CA ILE A 99 -9.74 -20.45 -27.81
C ILE A 99 -10.25 -20.66 -29.25
N VAL A 100 -11.05 -21.71 -29.48
CA VAL A 100 -11.63 -22.03 -30.78
C VAL A 100 -13.16 -22.04 -30.67
N PRO A 101 -13.86 -20.96 -31.11
CA PRO A 101 -15.31 -20.85 -31.01
C PRO A 101 -16.08 -21.92 -31.78
N GLU A 102 -15.50 -22.43 -32.87
CA GLU A 102 -16.11 -23.42 -33.78
C GLU A 102 -16.25 -24.82 -33.15
N VAL A 103 -15.57 -25.09 -32.04
CA VAL A 103 -15.65 -26.37 -31.30
C VAL A 103 -16.92 -26.45 -30.46
N GLY A 104 -17.72 -25.37 -30.39
CA GLY A 104 -19.00 -25.34 -29.68
C GLY A 104 -18.85 -25.43 -28.15
N LEU A 105 -17.72 -24.98 -27.61
CA LEU A 105 -17.50 -24.93 -26.16
C LEU A 105 -18.16 -23.69 -25.55
N ASP A 106 -18.72 -23.83 -24.35
CA ASP A 106 -19.32 -22.73 -23.59
C ASP A 106 -18.27 -21.90 -22.84
N ALA A 107 -18.58 -20.64 -22.52
CA ALA A 107 -17.74 -19.81 -21.67
C ALA A 107 -17.71 -20.33 -20.22
N LEU A 108 -16.52 -20.40 -19.62
CA LEU A 108 -16.33 -20.89 -18.25
C LEU A 108 -16.21 -19.72 -17.28
N THR A 109 -16.96 -19.75 -16.18
CA THR A 109 -16.85 -18.77 -15.09
C THR A 109 -16.20 -19.40 -13.86
N VAL A 110 -15.07 -18.85 -13.43
CA VAL A 110 -14.34 -19.27 -12.24
C VAL A 110 -14.48 -18.23 -11.14
N LYS A 111 -15.05 -18.62 -10.01
CA LYS A 111 -15.15 -17.77 -8.81
C LYS A 111 -13.88 -17.84 -7.98
N ARG A 112 -13.41 -16.69 -7.52
CA ARG A 112 -12.24 -16.56 -6.65
C ARG A 112 -12.56 -15.64 -5.48
N ASN A 113 -12.07 -16.01 -4.31
CA ASN A 113 -12.12 -15.17 -3.12
C ASN A 113 -10.87 -14.29 -3.07
N ILE A 114 -11.07 -12.97 -3.12
CA ILE A 114 -10.02 -11.97 -2.97
C ILE A 114 -10.05 -11.45 -1.54
N PRO A 115 -8.96 -11.58 -0.75
CA PRO A 115 -8.91 -11.01 0.58
C PRO A 115 -9.09 -9.48 0.53
N ALA A 116 -9.90 -8.97 1.43
CA ALA A 116 -10.21 -7.55 1.57
C ALA A 116 -10.16 -7.11 3.03
N ILE A 117 -9.87 -5.84 3.21
CA ILE A 117 -9.80 -5.20 4.51
C ILE A 117 -10.64 -3.93 4.50
N PHE A 118 -11.29 -3.67 5.63
CA PHE A 118 -11.98 -2.44 5.95
C PHE A 118 -11.47 -1.95 7.30
N VAL A 119 -10.96 -0.72 7.34
CA VAL A 119 -10.43 -0.11 8.56
C VAL A 119 -11.16 1.19 8.81
N LEU A 120 -11.90 1.25 9.93
CA LEU A 120 -12.48 2.47 10.44
C LEU A 120 -11.48 3.14 11.39
N LEU A 121 -11.29 4.44 11.23
CA LEU A 121 -10.56 5.29 12.16
C LEU A 121 -11.50 6.36 12.72
N SER A 122 -11.43 6.59 14.03
CA SER A 122 -12.30 7.53 14.75
C SER A 122 -11.51 8.36 15.76
N LYS A 123 -11.83 9.65 15.85
CA LYS A 123 -11.36 10.52 16.94
C LYS A 123 -12.09 10.25 18.26
N ASP A 124 -13.29 9.70 18.18
CA ASP A 124 -14.13 9.37 19.34
C ASP A 124 -13.99 7.88 19.66
N GLN A 125 -14.20 7.53 20.93
CA GLN A 125 -14.08 6.14 21.39
C GLN A 125 -15.08 5.24 20.67
N LEU A 126 -14.55 4.15 20.10
CA LEU A 126 -15.33 3.08 19.48
C LEU A 126 -15.63 1.99 20.51
N ASP A 127 -16.54 1.07 20.19
CA ASP A 127 -16.82 -0.07 21.07
C ASP A 127 -15.57 -0.94 21.25
N VAL A 128 -15.06 -0.94 22.48
CA VAL A 128 -13.85 -1.67 22.87
C VAL A 128 -14.05 -3.19 22.80
N LYS A 129 -15.31 -3.66 22.85
CA LYS A 129 -15.65 -5.08 22.75
C LYS A 129 -15.77 -5.56 21.30
N GLU A 130 -15.81 -4.65 20.33
CA GLU A 130 -15.97 -5.00 18.93
C GLU A 130 -14.72 -5.75 18.42
N PRO A 131 -14.87 -6.93 17.78
CA PRO A 131 -13.74 -7.65 17.24
C PRO A 131 -12.95 -6.81 16.22
N GLY A 132 -11.63 -6.75 16.40
CA GLY A 132 -10.76 -5.93 15.58
C GLY A 132 -10.62 -4.48 16.06
N TYR A 133 -11.19 -4.13 17.23
CA TYR A 133 -10.89 -2.89 17.92
C TYR A 133 -9.40 -2.81 18.31
N GLN A 134 -8.83 -1.62 18.14
CA GLN A 134 -7.52 -1.24 18.60
C GLN A 134 -7.59 0.16 19.22
N ALA A 135 -7.12 0.27 20.47
CA ALA A 135 -7.02 1.55 21.16
C ALA A 135 -5.98 2.47 20.51
N PRO A 136 -6.08 3.79 20.70
CA PRO A 136 -5.08 4.70 20.17
C PRO A 136 -3.69 4.37 20.70
N ALA A 137 -2.71 4.38 19.80
CA ALA A 137 -1.33 4.11 20.16
C ALA A 137 -0.66 5.42 20.63
N SER A 138 0.11 5.34 21.72
CA SER A 138 1.07 6.37 22.09
C SER A 138 2.24 6.32 21.10
N TYR A 139 2.15 7.08 20.00
CA TYR A 139 3.28 7.27 19.10
C TYR A 139 4.29 8.20 19.77
N ASP A 140 5.08 7.63 20.68
CA ASP A 140 6.16 8.35 21.34
C ASP A 140 7.16 8.85 20.27
N THR A 141 7.56 10.11 20.40
CA THR A 141 8.45 10.83 19.49
C THR A 141 9.81 10.14 19.26
N LEU A 142 10.16 9.18 20.11
CA LEU A 142 11.40 8.39 20.06
C LEU A 142 11.53 7.56 18.77
N TRP A 143 10.46 6.92 18.29
CA TRP A 143 10.50 6.14 17.04
C TRP A 143 10.72 7.02 15.79
N ILE A 144 10.34 8.30 15.86
CA ILE A 144 10.51 9.27 14.77
C ILE A 144 11.98 9.73 14.67
N GLN A 145 12.72 9.79 15.79
CA GLN A 145 14.16 10.07 15.77
C GLN A 145 14.94 8.94 15.07
N GLU A 146 14.63 7.69 15.39
CA GLU A 146 15.33 6.51 14.86
C GLU A 146 15.17 6.42 13.32
N LEU A 147 13.95 6.64 12.79
CA LEU A 147 13.71 6.68 11.34
C LEU A 147 14.36 7.89 10.64
N LYS A 148 14.48 9.04 11.32
CA LYS A 148 15.23 10.21 10.80
C LYS A 148 16.73 9.92 10.77
N GLU A 149 17.27 9.25 11.77
CA GLU A 149 18.67 8.84 11.83
C GLU A 149 19.00 7.80 10.75
N GLU A 150 18.12 6.81 10.51
CA GLU A 150 18.30 5.85 9.43
C GLU A 150 18.24 6.48 8.03
N THR A 151 17.31 7.40 7.79
CA THR A 151 17.19 8.10 6.50
C THR A 151 18.36 9.05 6.24
N VAL A 152 18.87 9.74 7.26
CA VAL A 152 20.08 10.56 7.17
C VAL A 152 21.33 9.68 6.99
N GLY A 153 21.41 8.56 7.70
CA GLY A 153 22.49 7.56 7.57
C GLY A 153 22.56 6.96 6.17
N GLN A 154 21.42 6.63 5.58
CA GLN A 154 21.32 6.10 4.22
C GLN A 154 21.67 7.16 3.15
N LYS A 155 21.31 8.44 3.39
CA LYS A 155 21.72 9.58 2.52
C LYS A 155 23.22 9.85 2.61
N ARG A 156 23.81 9.76 3.81
CA ARG A 156 25.26 9.88 4.04
C ARG A 156 26.05 8.75 3.37
N ARG A 157 25.57 7.51 3.43
CA ARG A 157 26.18 6.36 2.75
C ARG A 157 26.17 6.50 1.22
N ARG A 158 25.10 7.04 0.65
CA ARG A 158 25.04 7.35 -0.80
C ARG A 158 25.91 8.54 -1.21
N ALA A 159 26.05 9.56 -0.35
CA ALA A 159 26.92 10.71 -0.62
C ALA A 159 28.42 10.37 -0.46
N GLY A 160 28.78 9.43 0.41
CA GLY A 160 30.16 8.97 0.61
C GLY A 160 30.71 8.13 -0.54
N ALA A 161 29.86 7.41 -1.28
CA ALA A 161 30.27 6.62 -2.44
C ALA A 161 30.63 7.47 -3.68
N ALA A 162 30.26 8.76 -3.70
CA ALA A 162 30.45 9.64 -4.86
C ALA A 162 31.68 10.58 -4.76
N ARG A 163 32.46 10.52 -3.67
CA ARG A 163 33.62 11.42 -3.43
C ARG A 163 34.99 10.73 -3.36
N GLY A 164 35.14 9.56 -3.99
CA GLY A 164 36.43 8.89 -4.17
C GLY A 164 36.97 9.08 -5.59
N GLY A 165 37.08 10.33 -6.07
CA GLY A 165 37.71 10.65 -7.35
C GLY A 165 39.20 10.96 -7.17
N LEU A 166 40.03 10.29 -7.97
CA LEU A 166 41.33 10.69 -8.53
C LEU A 166 42.25 11.61 -7.69
N HIS A 167 43.51 11.20 -7.47
CA HIS A 167 44.67 11.80 -8.17
C HIS A 167 46.02 11.15 -7.79
N ASN A 168 46.77 10.88 -8.87
CA ASN A 168 48.21 11.09 -9.07
C ASN A 168 49.24 9.94 -8.99
N ILE A 169 50.07 9.97 -10.03
CA ILE A 169 51.04 9.02 -10.57
C ILE A 169 52.41 9.22 -9.89
N PRO A 170 53.40 8.32 -10.05
CA PRO A 170 54.55 8.81 -10.81
C PRO A 170 55.12 7.85 -11.86
N ARG A 171 55.57 8.52 -12.92
CA ARG A 171 56.30 8.06 -14.10
C ARG A 171 57.64 7.45 -13.70
N ALA A 172 57.95 6.23 -14.16
CA ALA A 172 59.30 5.67 -14.11
C ALA A 172 59.72 5.10 -15.48
N ARG A 173 61.01 5.29 -15.75
CA ARG A 173 61.78 5.15 -16.98
C ARG A 173 61.77 3.75 -17.64
N ALA A 174 61.72 3.80 -18.97
CA ALA A 174 62.60 3.13 -19.95
C ALA A 174 63.15 1.72 -19.65
N TYR A 175 62.75 0.77 -20.49
CA TYR A 175 63.67 -0.25 -21.02
C TYR A 175 63.58 -0.27 -22.55
N VAL A 176 64.71 0.01 -23.17
CA VAL A 176 65.04 -0.22 -24.58
C VAL A 176 65.46 -1.68 -24.73
N TRP A 177 65.05 -2.33 -25.82
CA TRP A 177 65.78 -3.36 -26.59
C TRP A 177 64.93 -3.55 -27.88
N GLY A 178 65.33 -3.04 -29.05
CA GLY A 178 66.30 -3.67 -29.97
C GLY A 178 65.73 -5.00 -30.50
N GLY A 179 65.44 -5.26 -31.77
CA GLY A 179 65.80 -4.69 -33.07
C GLY A 179 65.77 -5.86 -34.10
N ALA A 180 65.73 -5.52 -35.39
CA ALA A 180 65.82 -6.40 -36.58
C ALA A 180 64.56 -7.22 -36.93
N ARG A 181 64.14 -7.35 -38.19
CA ARG A 181 64.71 -6.97 -39.48
C ARG A 181 63.58 -6.84 -40.49
#